data_AF-S3ZEM8-F1
#
_entry.id   AF-S3ZEM8-F1
#
_cell.length_a   1.000
_cell.length_b   1.000
_cell.length_c   1.000
_cell.angle_alpha   90.00
_cell.angle_beta   90.00
_cell.angle_gamma   90.00
#
_symmetry.space_group_name_H-M   'P 1'
#
loop_
_entity.id
_entity.type
_entity.pdbx_description
1 polymer ?
#
loop_
_entity_poly.entity_id
_entity_poly.type
_entity_poly.pdbx_seq_one_letter_code
_entity_poly.pdbx_strand_id
1 'polypeptide(L)' 'MSLLTFSCSSKAQKPGMQSDKKILVAYFSCTGTTEKIAGAIAQAVNGKLYRITPAVAYTSADLN' A
#
# COMPACT_ATOMS: atom_id res chain seq x y z
N MET A 1 -31.71 40.95 -18.19
CA MET A 1 -31.37 39.66 -17.55
C MET A 1 -30.31 38.97 -18.38
N SER A 2 -29.05 39.36 -18.18
CA SER A 2 -27.90 38.77 -18.88
C SER A 2 -27.36 37.65 -18.00
N LEU A 3 -27.56 36.41 -18.43
CA LEU A 3 -27.11 35.22 -17.72
C LEU A 3 -25.61 35.02 -18.01
N LEU A 4 -24.75 35.61 -17.17
CA LEU A 4 -23.31 35.34 -17.17
C LEU A 4 -23.09 33.88 -16.72
N THR A 5 -22.91 32.98 -17.69
CA THR A 5 -22.53 31.60 -17.45
C THR A 5 -21.04 31.56 -17.07
N PHE A 6 -20.77 31.51 -15.77
CA PHE A 6 -19.44 31.15 -15.28
C PHE A 6 -19.18 29.68 -15.63
N SER A 7 -18.48 29.47 -16.74
CA SER A 7 -17.86 28.18 -17.05
C SER A 7 -16.74 27.97 -16.01
N CYS A 8 -17.07 27.28 -14.93
CA CYS A 8 -16.10 26.84 -13.94
C CYS A 8 -15.19 25.84 -14.64
N SER A 9 -14.02 26.30 -15.09
CA SER A 9 -12.98 25.43 -15.62
C SER A 9 -12.41 24.65 -14.43
N SER A 10 -13.02 23.49 -14.15
CA SER A 10 -12.54 22.55 -13.16
C SER A 10 -11.09 22.21 -13.52
N LYS A 11 -10.13 22.80 -12.79
CA LYS A 11 -8.75 22.33 -12.83
C LYS A 11 -8.78 20.87 -12.43
N ALA A 12 -8.64 19.98 -13.42
CA ALA A 12 -8.32 18.59 -13.19
C ALA A 12 -7.05 18.57 -12.32
N GLN A 13 -7.21 18.28 -11.03
CA GLN A 13 -6.08 17.98 -10.16
C GLN A 13 -5.48 16.68 -10.71
N LYS A 14 -4.43 16.84 -11.52
CA LYS A 14 -3.50 15.75 -11.81
C LYS A 14 -3.11 15.17 -10.45
N PRO A 15 -3.26 13.85 -10.21
CA PRO A 15 -2.77 13.23 -8.99
C PRO A 15 -1.33 13.67 -8.83
N GLY A 16 -1.10 14.45 -7.77
CA GLY A 16 0.12 15.19 -7.59
C GLY A 16 1.31 14.24 -7.55
N MET A 17 2.36 14.65 -8.25
CA MET A 17 3.74 14.57 -7.82
C MET A 17 4.13 13.22 -7.19
N GLN A 18 4.79 12.38 -7.99
CA GLN A 18 5.70 11.37 -7.46
C GLN A 18 6.74 12.09 -6.59
N SER A 19 6.42 12.22 -5.31
CA SER A 19 7.45 12.32 -4.29
C SER A 19 8.19 10.99 -4.35
N ASP A 20 9.51 11.01 -4.29
CA ASP A 20 10.36 9.84 -4.08
C ASP A 20 10.02 9.19 -2.72
N LYS A 21 8.81 8.66 -2.60
CA LYS A 21 8.31 7.97 -1.43
C LYS A 21 8.93 6.59 -1.45
N LYS A 22 9.87 6.38 -0.55
CA LYS A 22 10.42 5.05 -0.26
C LYS A 22 9.36 4.27 0.50
N ILE A 23 8.61 3.42 -0.20
CA ILE A 23 7.55 2.60 0.39
C ILE A 23 8.15 1.27 0.86
N LEU A 24 7.86 0.89 2.09
CA LEU A 24 8.22 -0.40 2.70
C LEU A 24 6.93 -1.13 3.09
N VAL A 25 6.76 -2.35 2.63
CA VAL A 25 5.68 -3.25 3.00
C VAL A 25 6.23 -4.28 3.97
N ALA A 26 5.97 -4.09 5.26
CA ALA A 26 6.36 -5.03 6.32
C ALA A 26 5.21 -6.02 6.60
N TYR A 27 5.50 -7.32 6.64
CA TYR A 27 4.49 -8.36 6.91
C TYR A 27 5.02 -9.45 7.83
N PHE A 28 4.12 -10.10 8.56
CA PHE A 28 4.39 -11.31 9.33
C PHE A 28 3.53 -12.46 8.77
N SER A 29 4.11 -13.66 8.66
CA SER A 29 3.37 -14.85 8.23
C SER A 29 3.98 -16.14 8.77
N CYS A 30 3.13 -16.96 9.40
CA CYS A 30 3.47 -18.32 9.86
C CYS A 30 3.34 -19.36 8.74
N THR A 31 2.24 -19.29 7.97
CA THR A 31 1.85 -20.29 6.96
C THR A 31 1.96 -19.78 5.52
N GLY A 32 2.41 -18.54 5.32
CA GLY A 32 2.66 -17.96 3.98
C GLY A 32 1.44 -17.32 3.31
N THR A 33 0.25 -17.33 3.92
CA THR A 33 -0.94 -16.67 3.34
C THR A 33 -0.75 -15.16 3.25
N THR A 34 -0.23 -14.55 4.31
CA THR A 34 0.03 -13.09 4.37
C THR A 34 1.15 -12.66 3.43
N GLU A 35 2.14 -13.54 3.19
CA GLU A 35 3.24 -13.27 2.28
C GLU A 35 2.76 -13.00 0.84
N LYS A 36 1.79 -13.79 0.36
CA LYS A 36 1.20 -13.62 -0.97
C LYS A 36 0.54 -12.25 -1.13
N ILE A 37 -0.23 -11.83 -0.13
CA ILE A 37 -0.94 -10.54 -0.12
C ILE A 37 0.07 -9.39 -0.02
N ALA A 38 1.06 -9.51 0.86
CA ALA A 38 2.10 -8.49 1.01
C ALA A 38 2.93 -8.30 -0.26
N GLY A 39 3.23 -9.38 -0.99
CA GLY A 39 3.87 -9.33 -2.30
C GLY A 39 3.03 -8.57 -3.34
N ALA A 40 1.72 -8.84 -3.41
CA ALA A 40 0.82 -8.12 -4.31
C ALA A 40 0.76 -6.63 -4.00
N ILE A 41 0.72 -6.26 -2.71
CA ILE A 41 0.74 -4.85 -2.28
C ILE A 41 2.07 -4.18 -2.67
N ALA A 42 3.21 -4.84 -2.40
CA ALA A 42 4.53 -4.32 -2.73
C ALA A 42 4.69 -4.05 -4.23
N GLN A 43 4.17 -4.92 -5.09
CA GLN A 43 4.14 -4.72 -6.54
C GLN A 43 3.26 -3.53 -6.94
N ALA A 44 2.06 -3.41 -6.38
CA ALA A 44 1.12 -2.34 -6.70
C ALA A 44 1.64 -0.94 -6.32
N VAL A 45 2.41 -0.85 -5.24
CA VAL A 45 2.97 0.42 -4.73
C VAL A 45 4.42 0.65 -5.14
N ASN A 46 5.01 -0.27 -5.93
CA ASN A 46 6.44 -0.29 -6.26
C ASN A 46 7.34 -0.13 -5.01
N GLY A 47 6.95 -0.81 -3.92
CA GLY A 47 7.59 -0.75 -2.61
C GLY A 47 8.49 -1.95 -2.33
N LYS A 48 9.38 -1.80 -1.35
CA LYS A 48 10.23 -2.89 -0.86
C LYS A 48 9.44 -3.80 0.07
N LEU A 49 9.51 -5.12 -0.13
CA LEU A 49 8.91 -6.09 0.77
C LEU A 49 9.86 -6.43 1.92
N TYR A 50 9.34 -6.54 3.15
CA TYR A 50 10.10 -6.93 4.34
C TYR A 50 9.32 -7.93 5.19
N ARG A 51 9.95 -9.06 5.52
CA ARG A 51 9.35 -10.08 6.39
C ARG A 51 9.81 -9.84 7.83
N ILE A 52 8.83 -9.73 8.72
CA ILE A 52 9.03 -9.71 10.17
C ILE A 52 9.25 -11.16 10.61
N THR A 53 10.48 -11.48 11.00
CA THR A 53 10.83 -12.79 11.58
C THR A 53 10.77 -12.68 13.10
N PRO A 54 9.96 -13.51 13.79
CA PRO A 54 9.89 -13.46 15.24
C PRO A 54 11.21 -13.97 15.84
N ALA A 55 11.63 -13.41 16.98
CA ALA A 55 12.85 -13.84 17.67
C ALA A 55 12.75 -15.29 18.18
N VAL A 56 11.54 -15.71 18.54
CA VAL A 56 11.17 -17.09 18.90
C VAL A 56 10.13 -17.56 17.89
N ALA A 57 10.39 -18.67 17.20
CA ALA A 57 9.46 -19.20 16.21
C ALA A 57 8.15 -19.66 16.88
N TYR A 58 7.02 -19.35 16.24
CA TYR A 58 5.72 -19.86 16.68
C TYR A 58 5.68 -21.37 16.51
N THR A 59 5.19 -22.06 17.53
CA THR A 59 4.93 -23.49 17.49
C THR A 59 3.49 -23.76 17.06
N SER A 60 3.19 -24.99 16.64
CA SER A 60 1.82 -25.37 16.32
C SER A 60 0.85 -25.18 17.49
N ALA A 61 1.35 -25.26 18.73
CA ALA A 61 0.56 -25.03 19.95
C ALA A 61 0.19 -23.55 20.16
N ASP A 62 0.94 -22.61 19.58
CA ASP A 62 0.61 -21.18 19.62
C ASP A 62 -0.42 -20.78 18.56
N LEU A 63 -0.63 -21.67 17.58
CA LEU A 63 -1.44 -21.40 16.40
C LEU A 63 -2.85 -21.98 16.48
N ASN A 64 -3.18 -22.84 17.47
CA ASN A 64 -4.53 -23.38 17.74
C ASN A 64 -4.69 -23.93 19.17
#